data_AF-A0AAE8F3A7-F1
#
_entry.id   AF-A0AAE8F3A7-F1
#
_cell.length_a   1.000
_cell.length_b   1.000
_cell.length_c   1.000
_cell.angle_alpha   90.00
_cell.angle_beta   90.00
_cell.angle_gamma   90.00
#
_symmetry.space_group_name_H-M   'P 1'
#
loop_
_entity.id
_entity.type
_entity.pdbx_description
1 polymer ?
#
loop_
_entity_poly.entity_id
_entity_poly.type
_entity_poly.pdbx_seq_one_letter_code
_entity_poly.pdbx_strand_id
1 'polypeptide(L)'
;MSNTDGREPPTLYLTPAHGDVWREDDVLVCTPGANLPPRCIKCNAPTDMPSRRYIFHWHHPVIYLALLMGVLPYVILAIALRKRSAHVLTLCAHHEQRRVRYVAITMASVLALLVCGLSLPSELRWVIGAGVMAVMLVVGRLGARVLSVQSIDHQQARYLGACDDFLRALPAAP
;
A
#
# COMPACT_ATOMS: atom_id res chain seq x y z
N MET A 1 40.90 -12.01 4.41
CA MET A 1 39.96 -11.24 3.56
C MET A 1 38.57 -11.77 3.83
N SER A 2 37.82 -11.05 4.66
CA SER A 2 36.48 -11.46 5.14
C SER A 2 35.47 -11.29 4.01
N ASN A 3 34.97 -12.40 3.48
CA ASN A 3 33.95 -12.41 2.45
C ASN A 3 32.57 -12.43 3.13
N THR A 4 32.12 -11.26 3.60
CA THR A 4 30.76 -11.05 4.13
C THR A 4 29.90 -10.39 3.04
N ASP A 5 29.61 -11.11 1.96
CA ASP A 5 28.45 -10.82 1.10
C ASP A 5 27.38 -11.88 1.37
N GLY A 6 26.99 -11.99 2.65
CA GLY A 6 25.73 -12.61 3.02
C GLY A 6 24.63 -11.61 2.70
N ARG A 7 24.12 -11.61 1.46
CA ARG A 7 22.82 -10.98 1.18
C ARG A 7 21.77 -11.74 1.99
N GLU A 8 21.55 -11.28 3.20
CA GLU A 8 20.45 -11.72 4.05
C GLU A 8 19.16 -11.47 3.26
N PRO A 9 18.33 -12.51 3.04
CA PRO A 9 17.12 -12.36 2.26
C PRO A 9 16.23 -11.31 2.95
N PRO A 10 15.83 -10.22 2.27
CA PRO A 10 14.88 -9.31 2.87
C PRO A 10 13.55 -10.06 2.96
N THR A 11 12.89 -9.96 4.11
CA THR A 11 11.59 -10.56 4.45
C THR A 11 11.71 -12.00 4.98
N LEU A 12 11.37 -12.30 6.23
CA LEU A 12 9.98 -12.32 6.71
C LEU A 12 9.83 -12.16 8.25
N TYR A 13 10.94 -11.94 8.97
CA TYR A 13 10.95 -11.86 10.43
C TYR A 13 11.73 -10.65 10.91
N LEU A 14 11.25 -9.44 10.61
CA LEU A 14 11.64 -8.32 11.46
C LEU A 14 10.97 -8.57 12.80
N THR A 15 11.73 -9.19 13.71
CA THR A 15 11.62 -8.92 15.15
C THR A 15 11.46 -7.41 15.29
N PRO A 16 10.58 -6.91 16.17
CA PRO A 16 10.50 -5.48 16.45
C PRO A 16 11.90 -4.98 16.86
N ALA A 17 12.65 -4.49 15.89
CA ALA A 17 13.90 -3.82 16.07
C ALA A 17 13.58 -2.33 16.19
N HIS A 18 14.40 -1.61 16.93
CA HIS A 18 14.31 -0.16 17.11
C HIS A 18 14.65 0.54 15.78
N GLY A 19 13.86 0.31 14.74
CA GLY A 19 13.98 1.01 13.49
C GLY A 19 13.53 2.45 13.68
N ASP A 20 14.29 3.36 13.10
CA ASP A 20 13.99 4.78 13.10
C ASP A 20 12.90 5.12 12.09
N VAL A 21 12.12 6.14 12.46
CA VAL A 21 11.13 6.81 11.62
C VAL A 21 11.46 8.29 11.63
N TRP A 22 11.57 8.90 10.47
CA TRP A 22 11.77 10.35 10.33
C TRP A 22 10.94 10.90 9.18
N ARG A 23 10.90 12.23 9.12
CA ARG A 23 10.30 12.97 8.02
C ARG A 23 11.37 13.50 7.09
N GLU A 24 11.13 13.36 5.79
CA GLU A 24 11.86 14.01 4.71
C GLU A 24 10.84 14.78 3.86
N ASP A 25 10.65 16.07 4.16
CA ASP A 25 9.59 16.92 3.59
C ASP A 25 8.17 16.35 3.78
N ASP A 26 7.54 15.89 2.69
CA ASP A 26 6.21 15.25 2.65
C ASP A 26 6.30 13.71 2.63
N VAL A 27 7.52 13.18 2.74
CA VAL A 27 7.82 11.75 2.70
C VAL A 27 8.03 11.25 4.13
N LEU A 28 7.28 10.21 4.47
CA LEU A 28 7.51 9.42 5.66
C LEU A 28 8.56 8.36 5.34
N VAL A 29 9.69 8.39 6.04
CA VAL A 29 10.76 7.40 5.86
C VAL A 29 10.82 6.49 7.08
N CYS A 30 10.81 5.19 6.84
CA CYS A 30 10.88 4.18 7.89
C CYS A 30 11.96 3.16 7.55
N THR A 31 12.80 2.83 8.53
CA THR A 31 13.71 1.68 8.44
C THR A 31 12.97 0.36 8.74
N PRO A 32 13.49 -0.78 8.29
CA PRO A 32 12.95 -2.10 8.61
C PRO A 32 12.69 -2.28 10.11
N GLY A 33 11.46 -2.68 10.48
CA GLY A 33 11.10 -2.95 11.88
C GLY A 33 10.64 -1.73 12.67
N ALA A 34 10.74 -0.52 12.08
CA ALA A 34 10.31 0.71 12.73
C ALA A 34 8.82 0.69 13.10
N ASN A 35 8.52 1.09 14.34
CA ASN A 35 7.17 1.26 14.85
C ASN A 35 6.77 2.72 14.72
N LEU A 36 5.64 2.98 14.05
CA LEU A 36 5.12 4.32 13.96
C LEU A 36 4.48 4.73 15.29
N PRO A 37 4.50 6.04 15.63
CA PRO A 37 3.78 6.55 16.80
C PRO A 37 2.32 6.08 16.84
N PRO A 38 1.74 5.83 18.03
CA PRO A 38 0.36 5.37 18.20
C PRO A 38 -0.65 6.52 18.00
N ARG A 39 -0.58 7.19 16.84
CA ARG A 39 -1.46 8.26 16.40
C ARG A 39 -1.92 7.99 14.99
N CYS A 40 -3.13 8.45 14.66
CA CYS A 40 -3.65 8.25 13.32
C CYS A 40 -2.77 8.90 12.26
N ILE A 41 -2.24 8.10 11.32
CA ILE A 41 -1.35 8.60 10.26
C ILE A 41 -1.99 9.62 9.30
N LYS A 42 -3.33 9.69 9.27
CA LYS A 42 -4.10 10.55 8.36
C LYS A 42 -4.58 11.86 8.96
N CYS A 43 -4.71 11.95 10.28
CA CYS A 43 -5.19 13.16 10.96
C CYS A 43 -4.44 13.50 12.25
N ASN A 44 -3.41 12.74 12.60
CA ASN A 44 -2.62 12.86 13.83
C ASN A 44 -3.42 12.78 15.15
N ALA A 45 -4.72 12.44 15.09
CA ALA A 45 -5.54 12.31 16.27
C ALA A 45 -5.01 11.20 17.18
N PRO A 46 -5.01 11.40 18.51
CA PRO A 46 -4.74 10.32 19.47
C PRO A 46 -5.75 9.21 19.23
N THR A 47 -5.30 7.96 19.33
CA THR A 47 -6.16 6.82 19.06
C THR A 47 -5.90 5.69 20.02
N ASP A 48 -6.98 5.21 20.64
CA ASP A 48 -6.97 4.00 21.48
C ASP A 48 -7.18 2.72 20.63
N MET A 49 -7.21 2.87 19.30
CA MET A 49 -7.34 1.74 18.39
C MET A 49 -6.05 0.91 18.40
N PRO A 50 -6.16 -0.42 18.33
CA PRO A 50 -4.99 -1.28 18.27
C PRO A 50 -4.17 -0.97 17.01
N SER A 51 -2.85 -0.93 17.17
CA SER A 51 -1.94 -0.83 16.05
C SER A 51 -2.02 -2.11 15.21
N ARG A 52 -2.04 -1.95 13.89
CA ARG A 52 -2.17 -3.06 12.95
C ARG A 52 -0.95 -3.11 12.06
N ARG A 53 -0.49 -4.32 11.77
CA ARG A 53 0.60 -4.56 10.82
C ARG A 53 0.08 -4.42 9.39
N TYR A 54 0.70 -3.56 8.59
CA TYR A 54 0.42 -3.39 7.17
C TYR A 54 1.62 -3.85 6.37
N ILE A 55 1.37 -4.65 5.33
CA ILE A 55 2.38 -5.12 4.38
C ILE A 55 2.22 -4.32 3.10
N PHE A 56 3.29 -3.64 2.72
CA PHE A 56 3.38 -2.86 1.51
C PHE A 56 4.17 -3.64 0.45
N HIS A 57 3.75 -3.51 -0.79
CA HIS A 57 4.38 -4.16 -1.94
C HIS A 57 4.79 -3.10 -2.94
N TRP A 58 6.02 -3.21 -3.42
CA TRP A 58 6.57 -2.30 -4.41
C TRP A 58 7.31 -3.08 -5.48
N HIS A 59 7.19 -2.61 -6.72
CA HIS A 59 7.89 -3.15 -7.88
C HIS A 59 8.63 -1.98 -8.53
N HIS A 60 9.84 -2.24 -8.99
CA HIS A 60 10.60 -1.23 -9.71
C HIS A 60 9.88 -0.89 -11.03
N PRO A 61 9.68 0.40 -11.38
CA PRO A 61 8.93 0.79 -12.58
C PRO A 61 9.55 0.25 -13.88
N VAL A 62 10.87 0.02 -13.91
CA VAL A 62 11.58 -0.63 -15.04
C VAL A 62 11.00 -2.01 -15.40
N ILE A 63 10.36 -2.72 -14.47
CA ILE A 63 9.72 -4.02 -14.76
C ILE A 63 8.65 -3.91 -15.83
N TYR A 64 7.98 -2.75 -15.96
CA TYR A 64 6.99 -2.54 -17.02
C TYR A 64 7.60 -2.57 -18.43
N LEU A 65 8.90 -2.33 -18.59
CA LEU A 65 9.58 -2.50 -19.88
C LEU A 65 9.61 -3.97 -20.34
N ALA A 66 9.61 -4.92 -19.39
CA ALA A 66 9.57 -6.34 -19.72
C ALA A 66 8.25 -6.73 -20.42
N LEU A 67 7.19 -5.93 -20.27
CA LEU A 67 5.93 -6.14 -20.98
C LEU A 67 6.09 -6.01 -22.50
N LEU A 68 7.06 -5.23 -22.97
CA LEU A 68 7.39 -5.10 -24.41
C LEU A 68 7.94 -6.41 -24.98
N MET A 69 8.56 -7.24 -24.15
CA MET A 69 9.05 -8.59 -24.52
C MET A 69 7.98 -9.67 -24.37
N GLY A 70 6.78 -9.30 -23.88
CA GLY A 70 5.66 -10.19 -23.65
C GLY A 70 5.25 -10.33 -22.18
N VAL A 71 4.11 -10.99 -21.95
CA VAL A 71 3.51 -11.13 -20.62
C VAL A 71 4.34 -12.06 -19.72
N LEU A 72 4.92 -13.13 -20.27
CA LEU A 72 5.67 -14.11 -19.50
C LEU A 72 6.93 -13.52 -18.81
N PRO A 73 7.87 -12.84 -19.51
CA PRO A 73 9.03 -12.24 -18.85
C PRO A 73 8.62 -11.18 -17.81
N TYR A 74 7.56 -10.39 -18.10
CA TYR A 74 7.01 -9.44 -17.13
C TYR A 74 6.57 -10.14 -15.83
N VAL A 75 5.81 -11.24 -15.92
CA VAL A 75 5.33 -11.97 -14.73
C VAL A 75 6.51 -12.51 -13.92
N ILE A 76 7.52 -13.08 -14.59
CA ILE A 76 8.72 -13.62 -13.93
C ILE A 76 9.44 -12.50 -13.17
N LEU A 77 9.71 -11.37 -13.82
CA LEU A 77 10.38 -10.22 -13.20
C LEU A 77 9.53 -9.62 -12.08
N ALA A 78 8.21 -9.50 -12.27
CA ALA A 78 7.31 -8.97 -11.26
C ALA A 78 7.31 -9.83 -9.99
N ILE A 79 7.37 -11.16 -10.10
CA ILE A 79 7.45 -12.04 -8.94
C ILE A 79 8.85 -11.97 -8.30
N ALA A 80 9.91 -12.04 -9.11
CA ALA A 80 11.29 -12.11 -8.64
C ALA A 80 11.79 -10.81 -7.98
N LEU A 81 11.40 -9.65 -8.52
CA LEU A 81 11.87 -8.33 -8.08
C LEU A 81 10.90 -7.61 -7.14
N ARG A 82 9.84 -8.28 -6.68
CA ARG A 82 8.87 -7.71 -5.75
C ARG A 82 9.52 -7.46 -4.40
N LYS A 83 9.68 -6.18 -4.05
CA LYS A 83 10.08 -5.77 -2.71
C LYS A 83 8.85 -5.65 -1.81
N ARG A 84 9.04 -5.98 -0.53
CA ARG A 84 7.98 -5.89 0.48
C ARG A 84 8.54 -5.23 1.74
N SER A 85 7.74 -4.39 2.37
CA SER A 85 8.02 -3.83 3.69
C SER A 85 6.80 -4.02 4.57
N ALA A 86 7.00 -4.16 5.87
CA ALA A 86 5.91 -4.33 6.82
C ALA A 86 6.14 -3.43 8.02
N HIS A 87 5.15 -2.60 8.34
CA HIS A 87 5.21 -1.70 9.49
C HIS A 87 3.91 -1.73 10.28
N VAL A 88 4.02 -1.44 11.56
CA VAL A 88 2.91 -1.31 12.48
C VAL A 88 2.47 0.15 12.49
N LEU A 89 1.21 0.41 12.14
CA LEU A 89 0.63 1.75 12.11
C LEU A 89 -0.77 1.76 12.71
N THR A 90 -1.21 2.93 13.14
CA THR A 90 -2.53 3.13 13.75
C THR A 90 -3.38 4.06 12.87
N LEU A 91 -4.69 3.79 12.86
CA LEU A 91 -5.70 4.62 12.23
C LEU A 91 -6.81 4.86 13.24
N CYS A 92 -7.36 6.08 13.26
CA CYS A 92 -8.54 6.35 14.07
C CYS A 92 -9.78 5.65 13.49
N ALA A 93 -10.81 5.46 14.32
CA ALA A 93 -12.05 4.81 13.93
C ALA A 93 -12.69 5.43 12.68
N HIS A 94 -12.66 6.76 12.54
CA HIS A 94 -13.20 7.45 11.37
C HIS A 94 -12.50 7.05 10.06
N HIS A 95 -11.17 7.02 10.05
CA HIS A 95 -10.40 6.64 8.87
C HIS A 95 -10.47 5.13 8.57
N GLU A 96 -10.56 4.29 9.61
CA GLU A 96 -10.76 2.85 9.42
C GLU A 96 -12.16 2.56 8.88
N GLN A 97 -13.21 3.20 9.39
CA GLN A 97 -14.57 3.08 8.85
C GLN A 97 -14.65 3.56 7.40
N ARG A 98 -14.00 4.68 7.07
CA ARG A 98 -13.92 5.18 5.69
C ARG A 98 -13.26 4.14 4.76
N ARG A 99 -12.17 3.52 5.21
CA ARG A 99 -11.49 2.44 4.47
C ARG A 99 -12.39 1.22 4.29
N VAL A 100 -13.04 0.75 5.36
CA VAL A 100 -13.98 -0.39 5.30
C VAL A 100 -15.12 -0.10 4.32
N ARG A 101 -15.65 1.12 4.30
CA ARG A 101 -16.68 1.52 3.33
C ARG A 101 -16.19 1.42 1.89
N TYR A 102 -14.96 1.87 1.59
CA TYR A 102 -14.40 1.73 0.23
C TYR A 102 -14.12 0.27 -0.15
N VAL A 103 -13.71 -0.57 0.81
CA VAL A 103 -13.59 -2.01 0.59
C VAL A 103 -14.96 -2.62 0.29
N ALA A 104 -16.01 -2.23 1.02
CA ALA A 104 -17.37 -2.68 0.77
C ALA A 104 -17.88 -2.25 -0.63
N ILE A 105 -17.62 -1.01 -1.04
CA ILE A 105 -17.92 -0.52 -2.41
C ILE A 105 -17.22 -1.39 -3.45
N THR A 106 -15.95 -1.76 -3.20
CA THR A 106 -15.18 -2.64 -4.09
C THR A 106 -15.83 -4.01 -4.19
N MET A 107 -16.25 -4.61 -3.07
CA MET A 107 -16.92 -5.91 -3.07
C MET A 107 -18.29 -5.85 -3.76
N ALA A 108 -19.05 -4.77 -3.54
CA ALA A 108 -20.35 -4.55 -4.17
C ALA A 108 -20.26 -4.36 -5.69
N SER A 109 -19.09 -3.98 -6.23
CA SER A 109 -18.89 -3.83 -7.68
C SER A 109 -19.14 -5.13 -8.47
N VAL A 110 -18.93 -6.30 -7.84
CA VAL A 110 -19.24 -7.61 -8.44
C VAL A 110 -20.75 -7.77 -8.64
N LEU A 111 -21.55 -7.34 -7.66
CA LEU A 111 -23.00 -7.35 -7.78
C LEU A 111 -23.47 -6.39 -8.87
N ALA A 112 -22.84 -5.22 -9.00
CA ALA A 112 -23.14 -4.28 -10.08
C ALA A 112 -22.89 -4.91 -11.46
N LEU A 113 -21.78 -5.63 -11.65
CA LEU A 113 -21.51 -6.36 -12.89
C LEU A 113 -22.61 -7.40 -13.18
N LEU A 114 -23.00 -8.21 -12.19
CA LEU A 114 -24.02 -9.25 -12.36
C LEU A 114 -25.40 -8.67 -12.66
N VAL A 115 -25.82 -7.64 -11.93
CA VAL A 115 -27.12 -6.99 -12.12
C VAL A 115 -27.19 -6.33 -13.49
N CYS A 116 -26.17 -5.58 -13.89
CA CYS A 116 -26.11 -4.97 -15.23
C CYS A 116 -26.09 -6.04 -16.33
N GLY A 117 -25.28 -7.10 -16.18
CA GLY A 117 -25.15 -8.17 -17.17
C GLY A 117 -26.42 -9.00 -17.35
N LEU A 118 -27.21 -9.21 -16.30
CA LEU A 118 -28.40 -10.05 -16.35
C LEU A 118 -29.70 -9.28 -16.63
N SER A 119 -29.80 -8.02 -16.20
CA SER A 119 -31.07 -7.28 -16.17
C SER A 119 -31.24 -6.27 -17.31
N LEU A 120 -30.15 -5.81 -17.94
CA LEU A 120 -30.24 -4.81 -19.00
C LEU A 120 -30.62 -5.46 -20.35
N PRO A 121 -31.68 -4.99 -21.02
CA PRO A 121 -32.11 -5.50 -22.33
C PRO A 121 -31.28 -4.93 -23.50
N SER A 122 -29.97 -4.75 -23.30
CA SER A 122 -29.06 -4.15 -24.29
C SER A 122 -27.95 -5.14 -24.65
N GLU A 123 -27.44 -5.05 -25.89
CA GLU A 123 -26.29 -5.85 -26.33
C GLU A 123 -24.99 -5.44 -25.62
N LEU A 124 -24.92 -4.19 -25.16
CA LEU A 124 -23.79 -3.62 -24.44
C LEU A 124 -23.81 -3.88 -22.92
N ARG A 125 -24.77 -4.65 -22.41
CA ARG A 125 -24.99 -4.89 -20.97
C ARG A 125 -23.72 -5.28 -20.21
N TRP A 126 -22.90 -6.15 -20.79
CA TRP A 126 -21.65 -6.63 -20.18
C TRP A 126 -20.56 -5.57 -20.21
N VAL A 127 -20.51 -4.76 -21.26
CA VAL A 127 -19.55 -3.64 -21.39
C VAL A 127 -19.89 -2.56 -20.35
N ILE A 128 -21.18 -2.23 -20.20
CA ILE A 128 -21.65 -1.27 -19.20
C ILE A 128 -21.34 -1.78 -17.79
N GLY A 129 -21.68 -3.04 -17.49
CA GLY A 129 -21.38 -3.66 -16.20
C GLY A 129 -19.87 -3.69 -15.89
N ALA A 130 -19.05 -4.05 -16.88
CA ALA A 130 -17.58 -4.05 -16.73
C ALA A 130 -17.02 -2.64 -16.51
N GLY A 131 -17.56 -1.64 -17.22
CA GLY A 131 -17.18 -0.23 -17.03
C GLY A 131 -17.51 0.28 -15.63
N VAL A 132 -18.73 0.03 -15.14
CA VAL A 132 -19.13 0.38 -13.77
C VAL A 132 -18.26 -0.32 -12.74
N MET A 133 -18.01 -1.62 -12.92
CA MET A 133 -17.14 -2.39 -12.04
C MET A 133 -15.71 -1.82 -12.02
N ALA A 134 -15.15 -1.50 -13.19
CA ALA A 134 -13.81 -0.91 -13.29
C ALA A 134 -13.72 0.43 -12.55
N VAL A 135 -14.72 1.31 -12.70
CA VAL A 135 -14.78 2.60 -11.99
C VAL A 135 -14.85 2.38 -10.48
N MET A 136 -15.73 1.49 -10.00
CA MET A 136 -15.87 1.19 -8.56
C MET A 136 -14.60 0.55 -7.99
N LEU A 137 -13.93 -0.31 -8.74
CA LEU A 137 -12.63 -0.88 -8.37
C LEU A 137 -11.57 0.21 -8.23
N VAL A 138 -11.50 1.16 -9.15
CA VAL A 138 -10.55 2.29 -9.08
C VAL A 138 -10.84 3.17 -7.87
N VAL A 139 -12.10 3.58 -7.67
CA VAL A 139 -12.51 4.42 -6.54
C VAL A 139 -12.24 3.72 -5.21
N GLY A 140 -12.64 2.45 -5.10
CA GLY A 140 -12.41 1.63 -3.92
C GLY A 140 -10.92 1.42 -3.63
N ARG A 141 -10.12 1.15 -4.68
CA ARG A 141 -8.67 0.97 -4.57
C ARG A 141 -7.96 2.25 -4.15
N LEU A 142 -8.40 3.42 -4.60
CA LEU A 142 -7.84 4.72 -4.21
C LEU A 142 -8.29 5.11 -2.79
N GLY A 143 -9.57 4.94 -2.47
CA GLY A 143 -10.14 5.29 -1.16
C GLY A 143 -9.70 4.39 -0.02
N ALA A 144 -9.39 3.11 -0.30
CA ALA A 144 -8.88 2.17 0.70
C ALA A 144 -7.34 2.24 0.89
N ARG A 145 -6.62 3.07 0.13
CA ARG A 145 -5.17 3.25 0.28
C ARG A 145 -4.86 4.01 1.57
N VAL A 146 -4.12 3.36 2.46
CA VAL A 146 -3.63 3.99 3.70
C VAL A 146 -2.41 4.85 3.40
N LEU A 147 -1.36 4.27 2.81
CA LEU A 147 -0.18 5.00 2.36
C LEU A 147 0.13 4.63 0.90
N SER A 148 0.71 5.56 0.17
CA SER A 148 1.29 5.28 -1.14
C SER A 148 2.78 4.99 -0.96
N VAL A 149 3.26 3.93 -1.57
CA VAL A 149 4.68 3.54 -1.48
C VAL A 149 5.42 4.20 -2.62
N GLN A 150 6.43 5.02 -2.30
CA GLN A 150 7.24 5.68 -3.31
C GLN A 150 8.41 4.79 -3.73
N SER A 151 9.16 4.29 -2.75
CA SER A 151 10.26 3.34 -2.96
C SER A 151 10.43 2.45 -1.74
N ILE A 152 10.91 1.22 -1.98
CA ILE A 152 11.35 0.32 -0.93
C ILE A 152 12.76 -0.10 -1.28
N ASP A 153 13.69 0.13 -0.35
CA ASP A 153 15.04 -0.41 -0.41
C ASP A 153 15.33 -1.34 0.77
N HIS A 154 16.53 -1.92 0.81
CA HIS A 154 16.95 -2.82 1.89
C HIS A 154 17.07 -2.09 3.24
N GLN A 155 17.45 -0.80 3.23
CA GLN A 155 17.67 -0.03 4.46
C GLN A 155 16.50 0.86 4.86
N GLN A 156 15.67 1.30 3.91
CA GLN A 156 14.58 2.23 4.18
C GLN A 156 13.42 2.05 3.21
N ALA A 157 12.23 2.34 3.68
CA ALA A 157 11.02 2.43 2.88
C ALA A 157 10.44 3.83 2.96
N ARG A 158 10.09 4.40 1.80
CA ARG A 158 9.57 5.75 1.65
C ARG A 158 8.08 5.72 1.31
N TYR A 159 7.29 6.44 2.08
CA TYR A 159 5.84 6.50 1.98
C TYR A 159 5.33 7.92 1.80
N LEU A 160 4.25 8.05 1.05
CA LEU A 160 3.51 9.28 0.83
C LEU A 160 2.08 9.17 1.38
N GLY A 161 1.50 10.31 1.73
CA GLY A 161 0.11 10.43 2.14
C GLY A 161 -0.15 10.30 3.64
N ALA A 162 0.89 10.43 4.48
CA ALA A 162 0.69 10.80 5.88
C ALA A 162 0.29 12.28 5.97
N CYS A 163 -0.40 12.70 7.05
CA CYS A 163 -0.75 14.11 7.21
C CYS A 163 0.41 14.95 7.75
N ASP A 164 0.42 16.23 7.42
CA ASP A 164 1.51 17.15 7.78
C ASP A 164 1.71 17.29 9.29
N ASP A 165 0.64 17.23 10.08
CA ASP A 165 0.71 17.25 11.55
C ASP A 165 1.43 16.00 12.10
N PHE A 166 1.16 14.84 11.50
CA PHE A 166 1.82 13.59 11.90
C PHE A 166 3.29 13.61 11.48
N LEU A 167 3.56 14.09 10.26
CA LEU A 167 4.91 14.24 9.75
C LEU A 167 5.73 15.21 10.62
N ARG A 168 5.17 16.36 11.02
CA ARG A 168 5.85 17.33 11.90
C ARG A 168 6.14 16.81 13.30
N ALA A 169 5.44 15.78 13.75
CA ALA A 169 5.72 15.14 15.05
C ALA A 169 6.92 14.18 14.99
N LEU A 170 7.44 13.88 13.79
CA LEU A 170 8.59 13.01 13.60
C LEU A 170 9.89 13.83 13.60
N PRO A 171 11.02 13.22 14.00
CA PRO A 171 12.32 13.86 13.90
C PRO A 171 12.68 14.18 12.44
N ALA A 172 13.57 15.16 12.28
CA ALA A 172 14.22 15.41 10.99
C ALA A 172 15.17 14.25 10.64
N ALA A 173 15.53 14.16 9.36
CA ALA A 173 16.50 13.18 8.90
C ALA A 173 17.83 13.26 9.69
N PRO A 174 18.46 12.10 9.99
CA PRO A 174 19.77 12.05 10.64
C PRO A 174 20.89 12.60 9.75
#